data_AF-A0A955SPY2-F1
#
_entry.id   AF-A0A955SPY2-F1
#
_cell.length_a   1.000
_cell.length_b   1.000
_cell.length_c   1.000
_cell.angle_alpha   90.00
_cell.angle_beta   90.00
_cell.angle_gamma   90.00
#
_symmetry.space_group_name_H-M   'P 1'
#
loop_
_entity.id
_entity.type
_entity.pdbx_description
1 polymer ?
#
loop_
_entity_poly.entity_id
_entity_poly.type
_entity_poly.pdbx_seq_one_letter_code
_entity_poly.pdbx_strand_id
1 'polypeptide(L)'
;MAQKSRFKETLPMGKRTSPGPQAEDMAAPPAETVSLESATPPRTVSGRDRYREIAFFLPYARGVKGLITGTLICAFLVHVFRMPIMYIPTVLATAMEGTPDKEPIYRFLKWVMASVACMAIFTLARNYFSILFGESVLWSIRKDLYNRLERLSMISVLNRGAGEFVQRLTRDVHRIRDLFSETFVQIFDESSRGLLCAAACFYLEPVLTAIILMLFLVIWPIMKWINNRVERNSKELLTLSEKIIGRMVESISGFREIIASGKFEHFASRFGVLLTESKKFGVRTSMWGQFGNLIPQTVITYLILIVYWFGAGKLETGRDVGLLITYMMYLQQVLPVLGITAMATSEIAMATPSMREVRILLEKDTAPKTTPDHEMTTRVVKEEIESIRFENVSLKLSGRTIVKDLTFEIPGGKMTAIIGQSGAGKTTIFNLLLRLISPTSGTIWINDTPLEKIDNNQLRRLLGVIPQDPFIFDQSLRENLLVADFNPTADGQLNRVIQMAQLSGIIETRDGGL
;
A
#
# COMPACT_ATOMS: atom_id res chain seq x y z
N MET A 1 -47.99 26.29 31.39
CA MET A 1 -49.04 25.91 30.42
C MET A 1 -48.79 24.44 30.05
N ALA A 2 -49.35 23.49 30.79
CA ALA A 2 -50.63 22.78 30.51
C ALA A 2 -50.52 21.97 29.19
N GLN A 3 -50.74 20.65 29.11
CA GLN A 3 -51.75 19.82 29.79
C GLN A 3 -51.49 18.30 29.56
N LYS A 4 -51.70 17.51 30.64
CA LYS A 4 -52.22 16.11 30.80
C LYS A 4 -52.26 15.15 29.57
N SER A 5 -52.11 13.82 29.66
CA SER A 5 -52.67 12.87 30.64
C SER A 5 -52.14 11.42 30.45
N ARG A 6 -52.05 10.68 31.57
CA ARG A 6 -52.45 9.27 31.79
C ARG A 6 -52.24 8.23 30.67
N PHE A 7 -51.47 7.19 30.99
CA PHE A 7 -52.00 5.81 31.07
C PHE A 7 -51.13 4.99 32.05
N LYS A 8 -51.72 4.62 33.19
CA LYS A 8 -51.22 3.67 34.18
C LYS A 8 -52.31 2.62 34.27
N GLU A 9 -52.09 1.45 33.69
CA GLU A 9 -52.89 0.27 33.96
C GLU A 9 -51.98 -0.84 34.46
N THR A 10 -52.19 -1.10 35.73
CA THR A 10 -51.77 -2.28 36.49
C THR A 10 -52.57 -3.49 36.04
N LEU A 11 -51.89 -4.58 35.68
CA LEU A 11 -52.46 -5.92 35.62
C LEU A 11 -51.59 -6.91 36.43
N PRO A 12 -52.20 -7.91 37.06
CA PRO A 12 -51.72 -8.49 38.33
C PRO A 12 -50.67 -9.58 38.19
N MET A 13 -49.84 -9.68 39.24
CA MET A 13 -48.94 -10.80 39.54
C MET A 13 -49.68 -12.15 39.52
N GLY A 14 -49.54 -12.87 38.41
CA GLY A 14 -49.89 -14.29 38.32
C GLY A 14 -48.82 -15.14 39.00
N LYS A 15 -49.25 -15.96 39.96
CA LYS A 15 -48.45 -16.97 40.67
C LYS A 15 -47.67 -17.83 39.67
N ARG A 16 -46.34 -17.82 39.76
CA ARG A 16 -45.49 -18.83 39.13
C ARG A 16 -45.65 -20.15 39.87
N THR A 17 -46.37 -21.08 39.26
CA THR A 17 -46.25 -22.50 39.54
C THR A 17 -44.90 -22.99 39.00
N SER A 18 -44.18 -23.73 39.83
CA SER A 18 -42.93 -24.43 39.51
C SER A 18 -43.17 -25.55 38.49
N PRO A 19 -42.31 -25.70 37.46
CA PRO A 19 -42.15 -26.98 36.78
C PRO A 19 -40.95 -27.73 37.39
N GLY A 20 -41.16 -29.02 37.67
CA GLY A 20 -40.13 -29.95 38.11
C GLY A 20 -39.10 -30.29 37.01
N PRO A 21 -38.09 -31.11 37.33
CA PRO A 21 -36.92 -31.33 36.51
C PRO A 21 -37.21 -32.40 35.46
N GLN A 22 -37.17 -32.05 34.17
CA GLN A 22 -36.93 -32.98 33.05
C GLN A 22 -36.96 -32.20 31.73
N ALA A 23 -35.79 -31.79 31.25
CA ALA A 23 -35.46 -31.53 29.85
C ALA A 23 -33.94 -31.25 29.75
N GLU A 24 -33.13 -32.19 30.25
CA GLU A 24 -31.77 -32.38 29.73
C GLU A 24 -31.91 -33.22 28.44
N ASP A 25 -30.99 -32.99 27.49
CA ASP A 25 -30.92 -33.59 26.14
C ASP A 25 -31.88 -33.04 25.08
N MET A 26 -31.58 -31.83 24.59
CA MET A 26 -31.60 -31.49 23.15
C MET A 26 -31.01 -30.09 22.93
N ALA A 27 -29.69 -29.93 23.18
CA ALA A 27 -28.95 -28.75 22.74
C ALA A 27 -28.16 -29.12 21.47
N ALA A 28 -28.52 -28.48 20.35
CA ALA A 28 -27.70 -28.48 19.15
C ALA A 28 -26.29 -27.94 19.48
N PRO A 29 -25.21 -28.50 18.92
CA PRO A 29 -23.87 -28.00 19.19
C PRO A 29 -23.78 -26.54 18.74
N PRO A 30 -23.12 -25.66 19.53
CA PRO A 30 -22.99 -24.26 19.17
C PRO A 30 -22.27 -24.14 17.83
N ALA A 31 -22.79 -23.30 16.94
CA ALA A 31 -22.09 -22.90 15.72
C ALA A 31 -20.73 -22.34 16.13
N GLU A 32 -19.66 -23.09 15.85
CA GLU A 32 -18.29 -22.59 15.94
C GLU A 32 -18.21 -21.37 15.02
N THR A 33 -18.20 -20.19 15.63
CA THR A 33 -17.79 -18.97 14.98
C THR A 33 -16.40 -19.25 14.41
N VAL A 34 -16.32 -19.26 13.08
CA VAL A 34 -15.06 -19.22 12.36
C VAL A 34 -14.38 -17.93 12.82
N SER A 35 -13.56 -18.06 13.85
CA SER A 35 -12.52 -17.10 14.15
C SER A 35 -11.73 -17.02 12.85
N LEU A 36 -11.86 -15.88 12.16
CA LEU A 36 -10.89 -15.45 11.17
C LEU A 36 -9.54 -15.65 11.85
N GLU A 37 -8.85 -16.69 11.41
CA GLU A 37 -7.52 -17.05 11.87
C GLU A 37 -6.75 -15.75 11.86
N SER A 38 -6.41 -15.29 13.06
CA SER A 38 -5.83 -13.97 13.29
C SER A 38 -4.72 -13.80 12.28
N ALA A 39 -4.90 -12.83 11.36
CA ALA A 39 -3.82 -12.36 10.52
C ALA A 39 -2.61 -12.22 11.44
N THR A 40 -1.57 -13.01 11.18
CA THR A 40 -0.41 -13.09 12.05
C THR A 40 0.03 -11.66 12.29
N PRO A 41 0.16 -11.19 13.56
CA PRO A 41 0.49 -9.79 13.81
C PRO A 41 1.75 -9.47 13.00
N PRO A 42 1.79 -8.32 12.29
CA PRO A 42 2.89 -8.02 11.39
C PRO A 42 4.18 -8.17 12.18
N ARG A 43 4.99 -9.18 11.82
CA ARG A 43 6.30 -9.41 12.44
C ARG A 43 7.04 -8.09 12.39
N THR A 44 7.54 -7.65 13.54
CA THR A 44 8.35 -6.43 13.65
C THR A 44 9.45 -6.49 12.59
N VAL A 45 9.35 -5.61 11.60
CA VAL A 45 10.22 -5.66 10.44
C VAL A 45 11.63 -5.29 10.90
N SER A 46 12.54 -6.27 10.86
CA SER A 46 13.94 -6.09 11.20
C SER A 46 14.60 -5.08 10.26
N GLY A 47 15.65 -4.39 10.70
CA GLY A 47 16.43 -3.53 9.80
C GLY A 47 16.93 -4.28 8.56
N ARG A 48 17.24 -5.59 8.68
CA ARG A 48 17.63 -6.45 7.54
C ARG A 48 16.49 -6.68 6.55
N ASP A 49 15.25 -6.78 7.04
CA ASP A 49 14.09 -6.98 6.18
C ASP A 49 13.84 -5.73 5.31
N ARG A 50 14.03 -4.52 5.87
CA ARG A 50 13.86 -3.24 5.13
C ARG A 50 14.76 -3.15 3.90
N TYR A 51 16.05 -3.48 4.05
CA TYR A 51 17.00 -3.46 2.93
C TYR A 51 16.65 -4.49 1.85
N ARG A 52 16.15 -5.67 2.25
CA ARG A 52 15.71 -6.70 1.30
C ARG A 52 14.54 -6.21 0.45
N GLU A 53 13.55 -5.58 1.08
CA GLU A 53 12.39 -5.04 0.38
C GLU A 53 12.80 -3.92 -0.61
N ILE A 54 13.63 -2.97 -0.19
CA ILE A 54 14.14 -1.91 -1.08
C ILE A 54 14.95 -2.50 -2.25
N ALA A 55 15.81 -3.49 -1.98
CA ALA A 55 16.65 -4.12 -3.01
C ALA A 55 15.82 -4.83 -4.09
N PHE A 56 14.67 -5.38 -3.73
CA PHE A 56 13.75 -6.02 -4.69
C PHE A 56 13.15 -5.02 -5.68
N PHE A 57 12.81 -3.80 -5.24
CA PHE A 57 12.20 -2.77 -6.10
C PHE A 57 13.24 -1.90 -6.83
N LEU A 58 14.50 -1.97 -6.44
CA LEU A 58 15.60 -1.21 -7.07
C LEU A 58 15.74 -1.43 -8.59
N PRO A 59 15.50 -2.63 -9.18
CA PRO A 59 15.49 -2.82 -10.63
C PRO A 59 14.45 -1.97 -11.36
N TYR A 60 13.25 -1.77 -10.78
CA TYR A 60 12.21 -0.91 -11.36
C TYR A 60 12.67 0.55 -11.42
N ALA A 61 13.36 1.02 -10.38
CA ALA A 61 13.99 2.34 -10.38
C ALA A 61 15.15 2.42 -11.39
N ARG A 62 15.97 1.36 -11.49
CA ARG A 62 17.11 1.28 -12.41
C ARG A 62 16.72 1.17 -13.89
N GLY A 63 15.49 0.81 -14.21
CA GLY A 63 14.96 0.90 -15.58
C GLY A 63 14.94 2.33 -16.12
N VAL A 64 14.98 3.32 -15.23
CA VAL A 64 14.77 4.74 -15.56
C VAL A 64 15.92 5.62 -15.05
N LYS A 65 17.15 5.10 -15.09
CA LYS A 65 18.38 5.76 -14.56
C LYS A 65 18.56 7.20 -15.04
N GLY A 66 18.21 7.51 -16.29
CA GLY A 66 18.32 8.86 -16.84
C GLY A 66 17.52 9.91 -16.05
N LEU A 67 16.30 9.57 -15.62
CA LEU A 67 15.46 10.47 -14.84
C LEU A 67 15.96 10.63 -13.41
N ILE A 68 16.49 9.56 -12.80
CA ILE A 68 17.12 9.61 -11.48
C ILE A 68 18.34 10.55 -11.56
N THR A 69 19.25 10.30 -12.48
CA THR A 69 20.46 11.12 -12.65
C THR A 69 20.11 12.58 -12.95
N GLY A 70 19.11 12.83 -13.80
CA GLY A 70 18.60 14.17 -14.07
C GLY A 70 18.06 14.87 -12.82
N THR A 71 17.28 14.16 -12.00
CA THR A 71 16.76 14.67 -10.72
C THR A 71 17.88 15.05 -9.75
N LEU A 72 18.85 14.14 -9.56
CA LEU A 72 19.97 14.35 -8.64
C LEU A 72 20.88 15.50 -9.09
N ILE A 73 21.19 15.60 -10.39
CA ILE A 73 21.99 16.71 -10.93
C ILE A 73 21.26 18.04 -10.74
N CYS A 74 19.97 18.10 -11.10
CA CYS A 74 19.19 19.34 -10.93
C CYS A 74 19.10 19.73 -9.45
N ALA A 75 18.87 18.78 -8.54
CA ALA A 75 18.86 19.02 -7.09
C ALA A 75 20.20 19.62 -6.61
N PHE A 76 21.33 19.03 -7.01
CA PHE A 76 22.64 19.57 -6.68
C PHE A 76 22.84 21.00 -7.22
N LEU A 77 22.47 21.24 -8.48
CA LEU A 77 22.59 22.56 -9.11
C LEU A 77 21.72 23.62 -8.42
N VAL A 78 20.52 23.28 -7.94
CA VAL A 78 19.70 24.19 -7.14
C VAL A 78 20.49 24.73 -5.95
N HIS A 79 21.25 23.88 -5.25
CA HIS A 79 22.06 24.32 -4.10
C HIS A 79 23.28 25.15 -4.52
N VAL A 80 23.92 24.81 -5.64
CA VAL A 80 25.03 25.62 -6.20
C VAL A 80 24.57 27.03 -6.53
N PHE A 81 23.44 27.19 -7.23
CA PHE A 81 22.91 28.51 -7.61
C PHE A 81 22.30 29.29 -6.43
N ARG A 82 22.02 28.62 -5.31
CA ARG A 82 21.58 29.25 -4.07
C ARG A 82 22.74 29.90 -3.28
N MET A 83 23.96 29.39 -3.40
CA MET A 83 25.13 29.86 -2.64
C MET A 83 25.36 31.39 -2.71
N PRO A 84 25.35 32.03 -3.90
CA PRO A 84 25.63 33.48 -4.00
C PRO A 84 24.65 34.36 -3.21
N ILE A 85 23.41 33.91 -3.02
CA ILE A 85 22.37 34.65 -2.30
C ILE A 85 22.78 34.85 -0.83
N MET A 86 23.39 33.83 -0.22
CA MET A 86 23.82 33.88 1.18
C MET A 86 25.09 34.72 1.39
N TYR A 87 25.82 35.04 0.32
CA TYR A 87 27.04 35.87 0.35
C TYR A 87 26.77 37.38 0.21
N ILE A 88 25.52 37.78 -0.07
CA ILE A 88 25.12 39.19 -0.20
C ILE A 88 25.56 40.07 0.99
N PRO A 89 25.39 39.65 2.26
CA PRO A 89 25.78 40.47 3.41
C PRO A 89 27.26 40.86 3.41
N THR A 90 28.15 39.93 3.04
CA THR A 90 29.60 40.19 2.94
C THR A 90 29.93 41.22 1.86
N VAL A 91 29.32 41.11 0.68
CA VAL A 91 29.55 42.05 -0.43
C VAL A 91 29.06 43.45 -0.07
N LEU A 92 27.88 43.55 0.54
CA LEU A 92 27.31 44.84 0.95
C LEU A 92 28.16 45.49 2.03
N ALA A 93 28.58 44.73 3.04
CA ALA A 93 29.35 45.28 4.15
C ALA A 93 30.76 45.72 3.73
N THR A 94 31.41 44.97 2.83
CA THR A 94 32.71 45.38 2.24
C THR A 94 32.57 46.67 1.44
N ALA A 95 31.45 46.87 0.75
CA ALA A 95 31.21 48.07 -0.03
C ALA A 95 30.87 49.31 0.82
N MET A 96 30.45 49.12 2.08
CA MET A 96 30.23 50.23 3.01
C MET A 96 31.53 50.81 3.58
N GLU A 97 32.65 50.10 3.49
CA GLU A 97 33.96 50.55 3.98
C GLU A 97 34.81 51.27 2.92
N GLY A 98 34.45 51.16 1.64
CA GLY A 98 35.15 51.76 0.50
C GLY A 98 34.48 53.02 -0.06
N THR A 99 35.17 53.69 -1.00
CA THR A 99 34.64 54.82 -1.77
C THR A 99 33.34 54.45 -2.53
N PRO A 100 32.45 55.43 -2.81
CA PRO A 100 31.05 55.22 -3.18
C PRO A 100 30.80 54.71 -4.61
N ASP A 101 31.74 53.98 -5.21
CA ASP A 101 31.47 53.32 -6.49
C ASP A 101 30.60 52.08 -6.25
N LYS A 102 29.30 52.25 -6.51
CA LYS A 102 28.27 51.22 -6.32
C LYS A 102 28.24 50.21 -7.48
N GLU A 103 29.00 50.45 -8.55
CA GLU A 103 28.97 49.65 -9.76
C GLU A 103 29.32 48.15 -9.53
N PRO A 104 30.33 47.78 -8.72
CA PRO A 104 30.61 46.37 -8.41
C PRO A 104 29.47 45.67 -7.66
N ILE A 105 28.75 46.39 -6.79
CA ILE A 105 27.60 45.86 -6.04
C ILE A 105 26.46 45.54 -7.01
N TYR A 106 26.13 46.48 -7.91
CA TYR A 106 25.09 46.26 -8.90
C TYR A 106 25.44 45.13 -9.87
N ARG A 107 26.71 44.98 -10.25
CA ARG A 107 27.18 43.82 -11.04
C ARG A 107 26.98 42.51 -10.29
N PHE A 108 27.38 42.44 -9.02
CA PHE A 108 27.18 41.24 -8.19
C PHE A 108 25.69 40.92 -8.03
N LEU A 109 24.84 41.93 -7.77
CA LEU A 109 23.40 41.73 -7.63
C LEU A 109 22.75 41.25 -8.94
N LYS A 110 23.19 41.73 -10.10
CA LYS A 110 22.78 41.19 -11.42
C LYS A 110 23.14 39.71 -11.55
N TRP A 111 24.34 39.31 -11.13
CA TRP A 111 24.74 37.90 -11.10
C TRP A 111 23.89 37.07 -10.13
N VAL A 112 23.55 37.60 -8.94
CA VAL A 112 22.65 36.91 -8.00
C VAL A 112 21.23 36.79 -8.57
N MET A 113 20.71 37.81 -9.24
CA MET A 113 19.40 37.72 -9.91
C MET A 113 19.40 36.64 -11.00
N ALA A 114 20.47 36.57 -11.80
CA ALA A 114 20.65 35.50 -12.78
C ALA A 114 20.75 34.12 -12.10
N SER A 115 21.47 34.01 -10.98
CA SER A 115 21.59 32.77 -10.22
C SER A 115 20.25 32.32 -9.64
N VAL A 116 19.41 33.24 -9.15
CA VAL A 116 18.05 32.95 -8.68
C VAL A 116 17.16 32.44 -9.82
N ALA A 117 17.25 33.05 -11.01
CA ALA A 117 16.51 32.58 -12.17
C ALA A 117 16.93 31.16 -12.59
N CYS A 118 18.25 30.89 -12.62
CA CYS A 118 18.77 29.54 -12.85
C CYS A 118 18.30 28.55 -11.78
N MET A 119 18.35 28.94 -10.50
CA MET A 119 17.86 28.12 -9.38
C MET A 119 16.38 27.75 -9.56
N ALA A 120 15.54 28.69 -9.98
CA ALA A 120 14.12 28.43 -10.25
C ALA A 120 13.94 27.42 -11.39
N ILE A 121 14.68 27.57 -12.50
CA ILE A 121 14.66 26.65 -13.64
C ILE A 121 15.08 25.24 -13.20
N PHE A 122 16.19 25.11 -12.46
CA PHE A 122 16.64 23.80 -11.96
C PHE A 122 15.68 23.20 -10.93
N THR A 123 14.99 24.02 -10.14
CA THR A 123 13.95 23.54 -9.21
C THR A 123 12.78 22.93 -9.98
N LEU A 124 12.32 23.61 -11.04
CA LEU A 124 11.26 23.08 -11.91
C LEU A 124 11.70 21.81 -12.64
N ALA A 125 12.91 21.80 -13.20
CA ALA A 125 13.47 20.63 -13.88
C ALA A 125 13.63 19.44 -12.93
N ARG A 126 14.16 19.66 -11.71
CA ARG A 126 14.24 18.66 -10.65
C ARG A 126 12.88 18.06 -10.36
N ASN A 127 11.87 18.91 -10.11
CA ASN A 127 10.52 18.43 -9.79
C ASN A 127 9.89 17.65 -10.95
N TYR A 128 10.06 18.13 -12.20
CA TYR A 128 9.58 17.46 -13.39
C TYR A 128 10.19 16.06 -13.56
N PHE A 129 11.52 15.95 -13.46
CA PHE A 129 12.19 14.65 -13.54
C PHE A 129 11.81 13.72 -12.39
N SER A 130 11.62 14.26 -11.17
CA SER A 130 11.19 13.49 -10.00
C SER A 130 9.79 12.90 -10.20
N ILE A 131 8.86 13.69 -10.73
CA ILE A 131 7.49 13.26 -11.03
C ILE A 131 7.50 12.18 -12.12
N LEU A 132 8.21 12.40 -13.23
CA LEU A 132 8.32 11.40 -14.30
C LEU A 132 8.95 10.10 -13.80
N PHE A 133 9.97 10.20 -12.95
CA PHE A 133 10.61 9.04 -12.32
C PHE A 133 9.60 8.25 -11.48
N GLY A 134 8.85 8.93 -10.60
CA GLY A 134 7.81 8.31 -9.79
C GLY A 134 6.76 7.60 -10.64
N GLU A 135 6.16 8.31 -11.60
CA GLU A 135 5.12 7.74 -12.47
C GLU A 135 5.63 6.56 -13.31
N SER A 136 6.89 6.58 -13.74
CA SER A 136 7.50 5.46 -14.47
C SER A 136 7.65 4.20 -13.59
N VAL A 137 8.05 4.37 -12.32
CA VAL A 137 8.11 3.28 -11.33
C VAL A 137 6.70 2.74 -11.05
N LEU A 138 5.74 3.63 -10.83
CA LEU A 138 4.32 3.28 -10.60
C LEU A 138 3.75 2.46 -11.77
N TRP A 139 3.96 2.92 -12.99
CA TRP A 139 3.52 2.24 -14.21
C TRP A 139 4.12 0.85 -14.35
N SER A 140 5.43 0.73 -14.15
CA SER A 140 6.15 -0.54 -14.30
C SER A 140 5.67 -1.60 -13.30
N ILE A 141 5.52 -1.22 -12.02
CA ILE A 141 5.03 -2.13 -10.98
C ILE A 141 3.57 -2.54 -11.26
N ARG A 142 2.72 -1.59 -11.66
CA ARG A 142 1.31 -1.88 -11.99
C ARG A 142 1.17 -2.82 -13.18
N LYS A 143 1.97 -2.59 -14.22
CA LYS A 143 2.00 -3.46 -15.41
C LYS A 143 2.38 -4.88 -15.04
N ASP A 144 3.43 -5.07 -14.23
CA ASP A 144 3.86 -6.40 -13.81
C ASP A 144 2.87 -7.08 -12.87
N LEU A 145 2.26 -6.31 -11.95
CA LEU A 145 1.16 -6.82 -11.12
C LEU A 145 -0.03 -7.26 -11.96
N TYR A 146 -0.43 -6.46 -12.96
CA TYR A 146 -1.54 -6.79 -13.86
C TYR A 146 -1.25 -8.05 -14.69
N ASN A 147 -0.06 -8.14 -15.30
CA ASN A 147 0.37 -9.33 -16.04
C ASN A 147 0.44 -10.58 -15.15
N ARG A 148 0.66 -10.41 -13.84
CA ARG A 148 0.64 -11.52 -12.87
C ARG A 148 -0.77 -11.98 -12.53
N LEU A 149 -1.80 -11.12 -12.66
CA LEU A 149 -3.20 -11.48 -12.35
C LEU A 149 -3.66 -12.70 -13.13
N GLU A 150 -3.31 -12.78 -14.41
CA GLU A 150 -3.66 -13.90 -15.30
C GLU A 150 -3.15 -15.26 -14.78
N ARG A 151 -2.04 -15.22 -14.05
CA ARG A 151 -1.33 -16.42 -13.58
C ARG A 151 -1.64 -16.73 -12.11
N LEU A 152 -2.37 -15.88 -11.39
CA LEU A 152 -2.74 -16.18 -10.02
C LEU A 152 -3.70 -17.36 -9.98
N SER A 153 -3.41 -18.34 -9.13
CA SER A 153 -4.36 -19.44 -8.91
C SER A 153 -5.68 -18.87 -8.39
N MET A 154 -6.82 -19.41 -8.87
CA MET A 154 -8.13 -18.99 -8.38
C MET A 154 -8.24 -19.09 -6.85
N ILE A 155 -7.53 -20.05 -6.24
CA ILE A 155 -7.40 -20.21 -4.79
C ILE A 155 -6.83 -18.94 -4.12
N SER A 156 -5.83 -18.30 -4.74
CA SER A 156 -5.22 -17.07 -4.21
C SER A 156 -6.17 -15.87 -4.29
N VAL A 157 -7.01 -15.81 -5.32
CA VAL A 157 -8.02 -14.77 -5.50
C VAL A 157 -9.19 -14.97 -4.54
N LEU A 158 -9.69 -16.19 -4.42
CA LEU A 158 -10.78 -16.58 -3.50
C LEU A 158 -10.41 -16.31 -2.04
N ASN A 159 -9.15 -16.54 -1.65
CA ASN A 159 -8.71 -16.31 -0.26
C ASN A 159 -8.51 -14.83 0.12
N ARG A 160 -8.28 -13.94 -0.85
CA ARG A 160 -7.91 -12.53 -0.62
C ARG A 160 -9.04 -11.54 -0.91
N GLY A 161 -9.92 -11.89 -1.86
CA GLY A 161 -10.98 -11.01 -2.34
C GLY A 161 -10.46 -9.88 -3.24
N ALA A 162 -11.30 -9.42 -4.17
CA ALA A 162 -10.94 -8.42 -5.17
C ALA A 162 -10.53 -7.06 -4.55
N GLY A 163 -11.16 -6.66 -3.44
CA GLY A 163 -10.85 -5.41 -2.75
C GLY A 163 -9.41 -5.32 -2.25
N GLU A 164 -8.83 -6.44 -1.79
CA GLU A 164 -7.44 -6.48 -1.33
C GLU A 164 -6.48 -6.25 -2.51
N PHE A 165 -6.76 -6.81 -3.69
CA PHE A 165 -5.96 -6.56 -4.89
C PHE A 165 -6.03 -5.11 -5.36
N VAL A 166 -7.22 -4.50 -5.34
CA VAL A 166 -7.39 -3.08 -5.69
C VAL A 166 -6.60 -2.20 -4.74
N GLN A 167 -6.65 -2.45 -3.42
CA GLN A 167 -5.85 -1.71 -2.44
C GLN A 167 -4.35 -1.83 -2.71
N ARG A 168 -3.87 -3.02 -3.10
CA ARG A 168 -2.47 -3.26 -3.42
C ARG A 168 -2.05 -2.47 -4.67
N LEU A 169 -2.81 -2.56 -5.76
CA LEU A 169 -2.56 -1.85 -7.04
C LEU A 169 -2.63 -0.32 -6.92
N THR A 170 -3.44 0.18 -5.97
CA THR A 170 -3.63 1.60 -5.75
C THR A 170 -2.73 2.11 -4.63
N ARG A 171 -3.09 1.89 -3.37
CA ARG A 171 -2.44 2.47 -2.20
C ARG A 171 -1.01 1.97 -2.00
N ASP A 172 -0.79 0.67 -2.10
CA ASP A 172 0.52 0.11 -1.73
C ASP A 172 1.58 0.43 -2.78
N VAL A 173 1.26 0.35 -4.08
CA VAL A 173 2.20 0.78 -5.14
C VAL A 173 2.51 2.28 -5.07
N HIS A 174 1.52 3.13 -4.71
CA HIS A 174 1.79 4.56 -4.50
C HIS A 174 2.80 4.79 -3.37
N ARG A 175 2.71 4.08 -2.25
CA ARG A 175 3.72 4.20 -1.18
C ARG A 175 5.12 3.81 -1.64
N ILE A 176 5.23 2.84 -2.53
CA ILE A 176 6.53 2.46 -3.13
C ILE A 176 7.02 3.57 -4.05
N ARG A 177 6.15 4.15 -4.88
CA ARG A 177 6.44 5.32 -5.71
C ARG A 177 7.00 6.46 -4.87
N ASP A 178 6.29 6.87 -3.82
CA ASP A 178 6.65 8.01 -2.96
C ASP A 178 8.01 7.79 -2.30
N LEU A 179 8.31 6.57 -1.87
CA LEU A 179 9.61 6.22 -1.31
C LEU A 179 10.76 6.50 -2.29
N PHE A 180 10.57 6.16 -3.57
CA PHE A 180 11.59 6.37 -4.59
C PHE A 180 11.64 7.83 -5.06
N SER A 181 10.51 8.43 -5.43
CA SER A 181 10.45 9.75 -6.06
C SER A 181 10.40 10.93 -5.11
N GLU A 182 10.13 10.72 -3.83
CA GLU A 182 10.07 11.77 -2.82
C GLU A 182 11.11 11.53 -1.73
N THR A 183 11.03 10.42 -0.98
CA THR A 183 11.92 10.17 0.17
C THR A 183 13.40 10.14 -0.22
N PHE A 184 13.80 9.36 -1.23
CA PHE A 184 15.21 9.30 -1.64
C PHE A 184 15.71 10.60 -2.26
N VAL A 185 14.86 11.29 -3.02
CA VAL A 185 15.19 12.59 -3.61
C VAL A 185 15.40 13.63 -2.53
N GLN A 186 14.54 13.64 -1.51
CA GLN A 186 14.68 14.53 -0.36
C GLN A 186 15.92 14.21 0.48
N ILE A 187 16.23 12.92 0.70
CA ILE A 187 17.48 12.50 1.38
C ILE A 187 18.69 13.06 0.66
N PHE A 188 18.72 12.95 -0.67
CA PHE A 188 19.80 13.50 -1.47
C PHE A 188 19.85 15.02 -1.45
N ASP A 189 18.70 15.70 -1.64
CA ASP A 189 18.59 17.16 -1.64
C ASP A 189 19.15 17.74 -0.34
N GLU A 190 18.63 17.30 0.80
CA GLU A 190 19.08 17.76 2.11
C GLU A 190 20.54 17.42 2.41
N SER A 191 20.99 16.19 2.08
CA SER A 191 22.39 15.81 2.30
C SER A 191 23.35 16.64 1.44
N SER A 192 22.99 16.89 0.18
CA SER A 192 23.82 17.67 -0.75
C SER A 192 23.85 19.14 -0.36
N ARG A 193 22.71 19.73 0.04
CA ARG A 193 22.64 21.07 0.62
C ARG A 193 23.51 21.19 1.86
N GLY A 194 23.36 20.23 2.77
CA GLY A 194 24.12 20.15 4.01
C GLY A 194 25.62 20.10 3.78
N LEU A 195 26.06 19.21 2.90
CA LEU A 195 27.48 19.04 2.56
C LEU A 195 28.06 20.31 1.93
N LEU A 196 27.35 20.93 0.98
CA LEU A 196 27.81 22.14 0.30
C LEU A 196 27.92 23.32 1.29
N CYS A 197 26.92 23.50 2.15
CA CYS A 197 26.92 24.57 3.17
C CYS A 197 27.94 24.30 4.27
N ALA A 198 28.14 23.05 4.68
CA ALA A 198 29.18 22.69 5.65
C ALA A 198 30.59 22.96 5.10
N ALA A 199 30.84 22.67 3.82
CA ALA A 199 32.08 23.01 3.16
C ALA A 199 32.30 24.53 3.11
N ALA A 200 31.25 25.30 2.80
CA ALA A 200 31.30 26.77 2.84
C ALA A 200 31.60 27.31 4.25
N CYS A 201 30.96 26.76 5.29
CA CYS A 201 31.25 27.12 6.68
C CYS A 201 32.71 26.82 7.06
N PHE A 202 33.21 25.64 6.69
CA PHE A 202 34.60 25.25 6.99
C PHE A 202 35.62 26.13 6.27
N TYR A 203 35.30 26.57 5.05
CA TYR A 203 36.13 27.52 4.30
C TYR A 203 36.17 28.91 4.94
N LEU A 204 35.05 29.39 5.49
CA LEU A 204 34.95 30.71 6.12
C LEU A 204 35.57 30.74 7.53
N GLU A 205 35.15 29.83 8.41
CA GLU A 205 35.56 29.79 9.83
C GLU A 205 35.76 28.34 10.28
N PRO A 206 36.93 27.72 10.03
CA PRO A 206 37.16 26.30 10.28
C PRO A 206 37.13 25.94 11.77
N VAL A 207 37.63 26.81 12.64
CA VAL A 207 37.67 26.58 14.11
C VAL A 207 36.25 26.54 14.67
N LEU A 208 35.42 27.52 14.31
CA LEU A 208 34.04 27.60 14.77
C LEU A 208 33.20 26.45 14.20
N THR A 209 33.43 26.08 12.94
CA THR A 209 32.79 24.93 12.31
C THR A 209 33.14 23.63 13.04
N ALA A 210 34.41 23.43 13.43
CA ALA A 210 34.84 22.25 14.18
C ALA A 210 34.18 22.15 15.56
N ILE A 211 34.03 23.27 16.27
CA ILE A 211 33.32 23.33 17.58
C ILE A 211 31.86 22.92 17.40
N ILE A 212 31.18 23.43 16.38
CA ILE A 212 29.78 23.10 16.10
C ILE A 212 29.63 21.62 15.71
N LEU A 213 30.53 21.08 14.89
CA LEU A 213 30.55 19.66 14.54
C LEU A 213 30.76 18.77 15.77
N MET A 214 31.63 19.18 16.70
CA MET A 214 31.80 18.49 17.97
C MET A 214 30.50 18.52 18.79
N LEU A 215 29.80 19.65 18.84
CA LEU A 215 28.52 19.75 19.55
C LEU A 215 27.46 18.85 18.91
N PHE A 216 27.43 18.73 17.57
CA PHE A 216 26.54 17.79 16.90
C PHE A 216 26.82 16.33 17.29
N LEU A 217 28.10 15.95 17.42
CA LEU A 217 28.48 14.62 17.86
C LEU A 217 27.95 14.31 19.28
N VAL A 218 27.95 15.31 20.17
CA VAL A 218 27.44 15.21 21.53
C VAL A 218 25.91 15.14 21.58
N ILE A 219 25.22 15.85 20.68
CA ILE A 219 23.74 15.92 20.65
C ILE A 219 23.13 14.72 19.94
N TRP A 220 23.84 14.12 18.99
CA TRP A 220 23.42 12.92 18.26
C TRP A 220 22.86 11.79 19.14
N PRO A 221 23.51 11.34 20.24
CA PRO A 221 22.96 10.29 21.10
C PRO A 221 21.64 10.67 21.77
N ILE A 222 21.47 11.95 22.14
CA ILE A 222 20.21 12.47 22.71
C ILE A 222 19.10 12.37 21.67
N MET A 223 19.36 12.81 20.43
CA MET A 223 18.40 12.71 19.33
C MET A 223 18.05 11.27 19.00
N LYS A 224 19.05 10.38 18.95
CA LYS A 224 18.83 8.94 18.75
C LYS A 224 17.95 8.35 19.86
N TRP A 225 18.14 8.75 21.11
CA TRP A 225 17.31 8.31 22.22
C TRP A 225 15.85 8.78 22.08
N ILE A 226 15.62 10.06 21.72
CA ILE A 226 14.27 10.60 21.47
C ILE A 226 13.61 9.86 20.30
N ASN A 227 14.31 9.70 19.18
CA ASN A 227 13.81 9.01 18.00
C ASN A 227 13.42 7.56 18.30
N ASN A 228 14.20 6.85 19.13
CA ASN A 228 13.84 5.50 19.57
C ASN A 228 12.55 5.47 20.42
N ARG A 229 12.30 6.51 21.23
CA ARG A 229 11.03 6.64 21.98
C ARG A 229 9.85 6.90 21.05
N VAL A 230 10.03 7.77 20.06
CA VAL A 230 9.02 8.03 19.02
C VAL A 230 8.73 6.74 18.25
N GLU A 231 9.76 6.03 17.77
CA GLU A 231 9.58 4.79 17.00
C GLU A 231 8.85 3.73 17.82
N ARG A 232 9.23 3.52 19.09
CA ARG A 232 8.57 2.53 19.96
C ARG A 232 7.09 2.84 20.17
N ASN A 233 6.75 4.10 20.50
CA ASN A 233 5.35 4.47 20.73
C ASN A 233 4.54 4.49 19.42
N SER A 234 5.17 4.85 18.30
CA SER A 234 4.53 4.81 16.97
C SER A 234 4.15 3.39 16.57
N LYS A 235 4.98 2.39 16.90
CA LYS A 235 4.65 0.98 16.70
C LYS A 235 3.41 0.54 17.49
N GLU A 236 3.32 0.92 18.77
CA GLU A 236 2.13 0.64 19.59
C GLU A 236 0.89 1.39 19.08
N LEU A 237 1.07 2.60 18.56
CA LEU A 237 -0.03 3.37 17.95
C LEU A 237 -0.53 2.70 16.66
N LEU A 238 0.37 2.17 15.83
CA LEU A 238 0.04 1.39 14.63
C LEU A 238 -0.75 0.13 14.98
N THR A 239 -0.32 -0.66 15.98
CA THR A 239 -1.04 -1.88 16.39
C THR A 239 -2.42 -1.56 16.98
N LEU A 240 -2.56 -0.46 17.72
CA LEU A 240 -3.86 0.03 18.19
C LEU A 240 -4.75 0.50 17.03
N SER A 241 -4.18 1.18 16.04
CA SER A 241 -4.91 1.60 14.83
C SER A 241 -5.45 0.39 14.05
N GLU A 242 -4.65 -0.67 13.90
CA GLU A 242 -5.08 -1.93 13.29
C GLU A 242 -6.25 -2.57 14.07
N LYS A 243 -6.18 -2.61 15.41
CA LYS A 243 -7.28 -3.11 16.26
C LYS A 243 -8.55 -2.27 16.13
N ILE A 244 -8.42 -0.94 16.06
CA ILE A 244 -9.55 -0.01 15.88
C ILE A 244 -10.22 -0.27 14.52
N ILE A 245 -9.44 -0.37 13.44
CA ILE A 245 -9.97 -0.66 12.11
C ILE A 245 -10.64 -2.04 12.09
N GLY A 246 -9.99 -3.07 12.64
CA GLY A 246 -10.55 -4.41 12.73
C GLY A 246 -11.89 -4.45 13.47
N ARG A 247 -11.97 -3.78 14.63
CA ARG A 247 -13.23 -3.65 15.39
C ARG A 247 -14.30 -2.88 14.65
N MET A 248 -13.92 -1.86 13.89
CA MET A 248 -14.85 -1.09 13.06
C MET A 248 -15.45 -1.95 11.95
N VAL A 249 -14.61 -2.72 11.24
CA VAL A 249 -15.06 -3.67 10.21
C VAL A 249 -16.00 -4.71 10.80
N GLU A 250 -15.64 -5.33 11.93
CA GLU A 250 -16.51 -6.29 12.64
C GLU A 250 -17.86 -5.68 13.03
N SER A 251 -17.86 -4.42 13.50
CA SER A 251 -19.09 -3.72 13.90
C SER A 251 -19.98 -3.35 12.71
N ILE A 252 -19.39 -3.04 11.55
CA ILE A 252 -20.12 -2.78 10.31
C ILE A 252 -20.68 -4.08 9.73
N SER A 253 -19.87 -5.14 9.69
CA SER A 253 -20.30 -6.46 9.21
C SER A 253 -21.41 -7.06 10.08
N GLY A 254 -21.33 -6.89 11.41
CA GLY A 254 -22.33 -7.34 12.37
C GLY A 254 -23.36 -6.27 12.75
N PHE A 255 -23.52 -5.22 11.94
CA PHE A 255 -24.34 -4.06 12.31
C PHE A 255 -25.78 -4.45 12.60
N ARG A 256 -26.36 -5.32 11.77
CA ARG A 256 -27.74 -5.80 11.93
C ARG A 256 -27.91 -6.54 13.26
N GLU A 257 -26.97 -7.39 13.62
CA GLU A 257 -26.96 -8.18 14.85
C GLU A 257 -26.78 -7.29 16.08
N ILE A 258 -25.89 -6.30 16.02
CA ILE A 258 -25.67 -5.34 17.10
C ILE A 258 -26.97 -4.56 17.37
N ILE A 259 -27.62 -4.04 16.34
CA ILE A 259 -28.90 -3.32 16.47
C ILE A 259 -30.01 -4.25 16.99
N ALA A 260 -30.16 -5.44 16.41
CA ALA A 260 -31.16 -6.41 16.82
C ALA A 260 -30.98 -6.87 18.28
N SER A 261 -29.74 -6.90 18.79
CA SER A 261 -29.45 -7.26 20.18
C SER A 261 -29.79 -6.16 21.21
N GLY A 262 -30.00 -4.91 20.76
CA GLY A 262 -30.21 -3.75 21.64
C GLY A 262 -28.99 -3.37 22.50
N LYS A 263 -27.80 -3.93 22.25
CA LYS A 263 -26.59 -3.73 23.08
C LYS A 263 -25.57 -2.75 22.48
N PHE A 264 -26.00 -1.80 21.66
CA PHE A 264 -25.09 -0.85 20.98
C PHE A 264 -24.14 -0.13 21.95
N GLU A 265 -24.63 0.32 23.10
CA GLU A 265 -23.79 0.99 24.11
C GLU A 265 -22.66 0.10 24.66
N HIS A 266 -22.88 -1.21 24.76
CA HIS A 266 -21.85 -2.15 25.21
C HIS A 266 -20.69 -2.23 24.21
N PHE A 267 -21.01 -2.27 22.91
CA PHE A 267 -20.00 -2.25 21.85
C PHE A 267 -19.31 -0.89 21.77
N ALA A 268 -20.07 0.20 21.89
CA ALA A 268 -19.53 1.56 21.91
C ALA A 268 -18.56 1.79 23.08
N SER A 269 -18.86 1.29 24.29
CA SER A 269 -17.97 1.46 25.44
C SER A 269 -16.66 0.68 25.28
N ARG A 270 -16.71 -0.56 24.77
CA ARG A 270 -15.51 -1.36 24.45
C ARG A 270 -14.65 -0.68 23.39
N PHE A 271 -15.27 -0.10 22.36
CA PHE A 271 -14.57 0.68 21.36
C PHE A 271 -13.93 1.94 21.98
N GLY A 272 -14.65 2.60 22.90
CA GLY A 272 -14.15 3.75 23.66
C GLY A 272 -12.88 3.48 24.48
N VAL A 273 -12.73 2.26 25.03
CA VAL A 273 -11.49 1.85 25.73
C VAL A 273 -10.30 1.85 24.78
N LEU A 274 -10.46 1.26 23.58
CA LEU A 274 -9.41 1.24 22.54
C LEU A 274 -9.07 2.65 22.06
N LEU A 275 -10.07 3.51 21.86
CA LEU A 275 -9.85 4.91 21.50
C LEU A 275 -9.10 5.69 22.59
N THR A 276 -9.40 5.42 23.86
CA THR A 276 -8.72 6.07 24.99
C THR A 276 -7.25 5.65 25.07
N GLU A 277 -6.96 4.36 24.86
CA GLU A 277 -5.60 3.85 24.81
C GLU A 277 -4.82 4.43 23.61
N SER A 278 -5.43 4.44 22.42
CA SER A 278 -4.89 5.07 21.21
C SER A 278 -4.61 6.56 21.43
N LYS A 279 -5.52 7.30 22.06
CA LYS A 279 -5.31 8.71 22.43
C LYS A 279 -4.10 8.88 23.34
N LYS A 280 -3.94 8.03 24.36
CA LYS A 280 -2.80 8.10 25.29
C LYS A 280 -1.46 7.89 24.57
N PHE A 281 -1.37 6.87 23.72
CA PHE A 281 -0.18 6.62 22.91
C PHE A 281 0.05 7.69 21.84
N GLY A 282 -1.02 8.19 21.23
CA GLY A 282 -1.00 9.29 20.27
C GLY A 282 -0.41 10.55 20.88
N VAL A 283 -0.96 11.02 22.01
CA VAL A 283 -0.43 12.18 22.74
C VAL A 283 1.03 11.96 23.14
N ARG A 284 1.37 10.78 23.67
CA ARG A 284 2.76 10.49 24.06
C ARG A 284 3.71 10.55 22.86
N THR A 285 3.33 9.95 21.74
CA THR A 285 4.11 9.95 20.49
C THR A 285 4.28 11.36 19.96
N SER A 286 3.19 12.14 19.90
CA SER A 286 3.24 13.54 19.47
C SER A 286 4.12 14.38 20.37
N MET A 287 4.04 14.23 21.69
CA MET A 287 4.90 14.97 22.63
C MET A 287 6.38 14.62 22.44
N TRP A 288 6.73 13.34 22.26
CA TRP A 288 8.10 12.96 21.92
C TRP A 288 8.55 13.52 20.57
N GLY A 289 7.67 13.54 19.57
CA GLY A 289 7.93 14.20 18.29
C GLY A 289 8.19 15.70 18.45
N GLN A 290 7.41 16.38 19.29
CA GLN A 290 7.62 17.79 19.62
C GLN A 290 8.97 18.02 20.30
N PHE A 291 9.39 17.17 21.24
CA PHE A 291 10.74 17.25 21.81
C PHE A 291 11.83 16.99 20.75
N GLY A 292 11.57 16.07 19.82
CA GLY A 292 12.44 15.78 18.69
C GLY A 292 12.64 16.98 17.75
N ASN A 293 11.68 17.90 17.68
CA ASN A 293 11.78 19.14 16.88
C ASN A 293 12.26 20.34 17.71
N LEU A 294 11.75 20.50 18.94
CA LEU A 294 12.02 21.64 19.81
C LEU A 294 13.48 21.67 20.27
N ILE A 295 14.02 20.53 20.72
CA ILE A 295 15.40 20.48 21.26
C ILE A 295 16.42 20.88 20.19
N PRO A 296 16.42 20.32 18.96
CA PRO A 296 17.30 20.82 17.91
C PRO A 296 17.11 22.31 17.64
N GLN A 297 15.88 22.79 17.47
CA GLN A 297 15.62 24.21 17.17
C GLN A 297 16.14 25.16 18.27
N THR A 298 15.97 24.79 19.53
CA THR A 298 16.48 25.57 20.67
C THR A 298 18.00 25.54 20.72
N VAL A 299 18.63 24.36 20.58
CA VAL A 299 20.09 24.21 20.50
C VAL A 299 20.65 25.08 19.37
N ILE A 300 20.03 25.04 18.20
CA ILE A 300 20.42 25.82 17.02
C ILE A 300 20.38 27.31 17.31
N THR A 301 19.29 27.78 17.94
CA THR A 301 19.16 29.19 18.31
C THR A 301 20.29 29.60 19.26
N TYR A 302 20.58 28.79 20.27
CA TYR A 302 21.71 29.04 21.18
C TYR A 302 23.07 28.97 20.47
N LEU A 303 23.27 28.03 19.55
CA LEU A 303 24.48 27.95 18.72
C LEU A 303 24.69 29.24 17.93
N ILE A 304 23.64 29.76 17.29
CA ILE A 304 23.69 31.03 16.55
C ILE A 304 24.04 32.18 17.50
N LEU A 305 23.46 32.24 18.69
CA LEU A 305 23.79 33.25 19.71
C LEU A 305 25.24 33.14 20.20
N ILE A 306 25.75 31.92 20.40
CA ILE A 306 27.15 31.68 20.74
C ILE A 306 28.05 32.17 19.61
N VAL A 307 27.71 31.88 18.37
CA VAL A 307 28.45 32.39 17.20
C VAL A 307 28.41 33.91 17.15
N TYR A 308 27.27 34.56 17.44
CA TYR A 308 27.21 36.02 17.55
C TYR A 308 28.13 36.54 18.66
N TRP A 309 28.15 35.89 19.83
CA TRP A 309 28.98 36.29 20.96
C TRP A 309 30.47 36.20 20.64
N PHE A 310 30.93 35.06 20.12
CA PHE A 310 32.33 34.88 19.73
C PHE A 310 32.71 35.71 18.51
N GLY A 311 31.80 35.84 17.55
CA GLY A 311 31.96 36.66 16.35
C GLY A 311 32.10 38.13 16.71
N ALA A 312 31.30 38.64 17.65
CA ALA A 312 31.34 40.02 18.11
C ALA A 312 32.71 40.44 18.65
N GLY A 313 33.43 39.53 19.31
CA GLY A 313 34.78 39.78 19.81
C GLY A 313 35.87 39.86 18.73
N LYS A 314 35.56 39.45 17.49
CA LYS A 314 36.47 39.47 16.34
C LYS A 314 36.11 40.54 15.29
N LEU A 315 35.10 41.37 15.55
CA LEU A 315 34.64 42.37 14.60
C LEU A 315 35.56 43.60 14.64
N GLU A 316 36.44 43.72 13.64
CA GLU A 316 37.27 44.91 13.45
C GLU A 316 36.77 45.76 12.28
N THR A 317 36.14 45.11 11.29
CA THR A 317 35.63 45.73 10.06
C THR A 317 34.15 45.38 9.82
N GLY A 318 33.45 46.23 9.08
CA GLY A 318 32.13 45.94 8.52
C GLY A 318 32.14 44.68 7.67
N ARG A 319 33.22 44.40 6.93
CA ARG A 319 33.40 43.12 6.22
C ARG A 319 33.32 41.91 7.15
N ASP A 320 33.89 41.96 8.35
CA ASP A 320 33.82 40.86 9.33
C ASP A 320 32.37 40.63 9.78
N VAL A 321 31.59 41.70 9.94
CA VAL A 321 30.14 41.60 10.23
C VAL A 321 29.43 40.88 9.09
N GLY A 322 29.73 41.26 7.85
CA GLY A 322 29.15 40.62 6.66
C GLY A 322 29.54 39.14 6.55
N LEU A 323 30.80 38.77 6.81
CA LEU A 323 31.27 37.38 6.83
C LEU A 323 30.58 36.56 7.94
N LEU A 324 30.40 37.13 9.12
CA LEU A 324 29.69 36.48 10.22
C LEU A 324 28.23 36.20 9.87
N ILE A 325 27.52 37.16 9.28
CA ILE A 325 26.13 36.97 8.84
C ILE A 325 26.05 35.89 7.74
N THR A 326 26.93 35.96 6.74
CA THR A 326 27.03 34.95 5.67
C THR A 326 27.28 33.55 6.25
N TYR A 327 28.23 33.42 7.18
CA TYR A 327 28.51 32.16 7.87
C TYR A 327 27.26 31.61 8.57
N MET A 328 26.48 32.47 9.23
CA MET A 328 25.25 32.05 9.89
C MET A 328 24.16 31.60 8.92
N MET A 329 24.03 32.27 7.78
CA MET A 329 23.08 31.86 6.73
C MET A 329 23.43 30.46 6.20
N TYR A 330 24.72 30.17 5.98
CA TYR A 330 25.16 28.82 5.62
C TYR A 330 24.95 27.81 6.74
N LEU A 331 25.30 28.17 7.97
CA LEU A 331 25.14 27.32 9.13
C LEU A 331 23.69 26.87 9.29
N GLN A 332 22.72 27.77 9.11
CA GLN A 332 21.29 27.46 9.18
C GLN A 332 20.85 26.39 8.17
N GLN A 333 21.49 26.31 7.00
CA GLN A 333 21.17 25.34 5.95
C GLN A 333 21.75 23.94 6.19
N VAL A 334 22.76 23.81 7.06
CA VAL A 334 23.36 22.51 7.44
C VAL A 334 22.44 21.71 8.38
N LEU A 335 21.58 22.40 9.13
CA LEU A 335 20.85 21.86 10.27
C LEU A 335 19.74 20.86 9.90
N PRO A 336 18.95 21.07 8.83
CA PRO A 336 17.88 20.15 8.47
C PRO A 336 18.37 18.72 8.15
N VAL A 337 19.65 18.55 7.80
CA VAL A 337 20.31 17.25 7.59
C VAL A 337 20.18 16.32 8.81
N LEU A 338 20.09 16.87 10.02
CA LEU A 338 19.92 16.06 11.23
C LEU A 338 18.52 15.43 11.28
N GLY A 339 17.51 16.17 10.85
CA GLY A 339 16.11 15.75 10.84
C GLY A 339 15.84 14.69 9.77
N ILE A 340 16.58 14.69 8.67
CA ILE A 340 16.26 13.78 7.56
C ILE A 340 16.48 12.32 7.90
N THR A 341 17.44 12.00 8.76
CA THR A 341 17.70 10.60 9.16
C THR A 341 16.50 9.99 9.89
N ALA A 342 15.84 10.79 10.76
CA ALA A 342 14.65 10.38 11.49
C ALA A 342 13.44 10.23 10.54
N MET A 343 13.24 11.22 9.67
CA MET A 343 12.19 11.22 8.65
C MET A 343 12.32 10.02 7.71
N ALA A 344 13.51 9.84 7.11
CA ALA A 344 13.81 8.72 6.21
C ALA A 344 13.56 7.37 6.88
N THR A 345 14.00 7.19 8.13
CA THR A 345 13.77 5.95 8.87
C THR A 345 12.29 5.66 9.06
N SER A 346 11.49 6.70 9.34
CA SER A 346 10.04 6.61 9.52
C SER A 346 9.33 6.27 8.21
N GLU A 347 9.62 7.00 7.13
CA GLU A 347 8.99 6.80 5.82
C GLU A 347 9.32 5.43 5.24
N ILE A 348 10.59 5.01 5.29
CA ILE A 348 11.00 3.66 4.89
C ILE A 348 10.23 2.61 5.72
N ALA A 349 10.14 2.78 7.04
CA ALA A 349 9.44 1.84 7.91
C ALA A 349 7.95 1.75 7.58
N MET A 350 7.28 2.86 7.25
CA MET A 350 5.88 2.90 6.85
C MET A 350 5.62 2.30 5.47
N ALA A 351 6.56 2.46 4.53
CA ALA A 351 6.47 1.87 3.20
C ALA A 351 6.79 0.36 3.18
N THR A 352 7.53 -0.14 4.18
CA THR A 352 8.02 -1.52 4.19
C THR A 352 6.92 -2.60 4.15
N PRO A 353 5.80 -2.50 4.92
CA PRO A 353 4.70 -3.44 4.80
C PRO A 353 4.08 -3.49 3.39
N SER A 354 3.89 -2.31 2.77
CA SER A 354 3.35 -2.20 1.41
C SER A 354 4.32 -2.80 0.38
N MET A 355 5.63 -2.54 0.50
CA MET A 355 6.66 -3.19 -0.33
C MET A 355 6.61 -4.72 -0.19
N ARG A 356 6.54 -5.23 1.04
CA ARG A 356 6.49 -6.67 1.31
C ARG A 356 5.27 -7.33 0.69
N GLU A 357 4.10 -6.73 0.80
CA GLU A 357 2.86 -7.31 0.25
C GLU A 357 2.84 -7.29 -1.27
N VAL A 358 3.33 -6.23 -1.90
CA VAL A 358 3.49 -6.16 -3.36
C VAL A 358 4.54 -7.16 -3.82
N ARG A 359 5.69 -7.27 -3.13
CA ARG A 359 6.73 -8.25 -3.42
C ARG A 359 6.19 -9.68 -3.31
N ILE A 360 5.43 -10.01 -2.27
CA ILE A 360 4.80 -11.33 -2.13
C ILE A 360 3.90 -11.66 -3.32
N LEU A 361 3.18 -10.69 -3.89
CA LEU A 361 2.38 -10.95 -5.10
C LEU A 361 3.23 -11.14 -6.35
N LEU A 362 4.30 -10.36 -6.49
CA LEU A 362 5.21 -10.46 -7.62
C LEU A 362 6.07 -11.74 -7.55
N GLU A 363 6.49 -12.14 -6.35
CA GLU A 363 7.32 -13.32 -6.08
C GLU A 363 6.53 -14.61 -5.94
N LYS A 364 5.32 -14.59 -5.35
CA LYS A 364 4.55 -15.84 -5.17
C LYS A 364 4.40 -16.48 -6.54
N ASP A 365 4.91 -17.71 -6.61
CA ASP A 365 4.73 -18.57 -7.75
C ASP A 365 3.23 -18.64 -8.04
N THR A 366 2.94 -18.14 -9.23
CA THR A 366 1.66 -18.19 -9.90
C THR A 366 1.25 -19.62 -10.07
N ALA A 367 0.42 -20.09 -9.15
CA ALA A 367 0.02 -21.49 -9.03
C ALA A 367 1.24 -22.43 -8.85
N PRO A 368 1.07 -23.65 -8.30
CA PRO A 368 1.97 -24.72 -8.74
C PRO A 368 1.95 -24.66 -10.26
N LYS A 369 3.12 -24.62 -10.91
CA LYS A 369 3.28 -24.75 -12.36
C LYS A 369 2.11 -25.56 -12.94
N THR A 370 1.04 -24.90 -13.42
CA THR A 370 0.46 -25.36 -14.67
C THR A 370 1.63 -25.17 -15.58
N THR A 371 2.29 -26.29 -15.82
CA THR A 371 3.49 -26.46 -16.62
C THR A 371 3.51 -25.37 -17.68
N PRO A 372 4.64 -24.66 -17.87
CA PRO A 372 4.78 -23.87 -19.09
C PRO A 372 4.32 -24.76 -20.25
N ASP A 373 3.73 -24.16 -21.27
CA ASP A 373 3.22 -24.78 -22.52
C ASP A 373 4.21 -25.74 -23.24
N HIS A 374 5.33 -26.11 -22.62
CA HIS A 374 6.45 -26.82 -23.17
C HIS A 374 6.77 -28.20 -22.57
N GLU A 375 6.12 -28.69 -21.51
CA GLU A 375 6.44 -30.05 -20.99
C GLU A 375 5.24 -30.90 -20.55
N MET A 376 4.03 -30.62 -21.06
CA MET A 376 2.97 -31.61 -21.03
C MET A 376 2.99 -32.36 -22.36
N THR A 377 2.91 -33.70 -22.30
CA THR A 377 2.52 -34.52 -23.44
C THR A 377 1.06 -34.17 -23.76
N THR A 378 0.88 -33.05 -24.47
CA THR A 378 -0.42 -32.52 -24.88
C THR A 378 -1.07 -33.55 -25.78
N ARG A 379 -2.04 -34.27 -25.22
CA ARG A 379 -2.87 -35.19 -25.99
C ARG A 379 -4.08 -34.41 -26.45
N VAL A 380 -4.26 -34.38 -27.77
CA VAL A 380 -5.49 -33.89 -28.38
C VAL A 380 -6.60 -34.84 -27.96
N VAL A 381 -7.49 -34.37 -27.09
CA VAL A 381 -8.74 -35.06 -26.79
C VAL A 381 -9.67 -34.93 -28.01
N LYS A 382 -10.49 -35.94 -28.28
CA LYS A 382 -11.59 -35.79 -29.26
C LYS A 382 -12.46 -34.59 -28.84
N GLU A 383 -12.99 -33.86 -29.82
CA GLU A 383 -13.88 -32.71 -29.52
C GLU A 383 -15.17 -33.14 -28.80
N GLU A 384 -15.60 -34.39 -29.00
CA GLU A 384 -16.78 -34.94 -28.34
C GLU A 384 -16.41 -35.61 -27.01
N ILE A 385 -17.14 -35.24 -25.94
CA ILE A 385 -16.99 -35.82 -24.61
C ILE A 385 -17.86 -37.08 -24.52
N GLU A 386 -17.20 -38.24 -24.50
CA GLU A 386 -17.81 -39.56 -24.32
C GLU A 386 -18.07 -39.87 -22.83
N SER A 387 -17.15 -39.48 -21.93
CA SER A 387 -17.36 -39.57 -20.49
C SER A 387 -16.44 -38.64 -19.68
N ILE A 388 -16.86 -38.31 -18.46
CA ILE A 388 -16.02 -37.62 -17.45
C ILE A 388 -16.00 -38.49 -16.21
N ARG A 389 -14.81 -38.91 -15.75
CA ARG A 389 -14.66 -39.79 -14.58
C ARG A 389 -13.86 -39.11 -13.49
N PHE A 390 -14.39 -39.13 -12.27
CA PHE A 390 -13.66 -38.81 -11.04
C PHE A 390 -13.23 -40.13 -10.41
N GLU A 391 -11.95 -40.29 -10.10
CA GLU A 391 -11.39 -41.49 -9.47
C GLU A 391 -10.63 -41.13 -8.20
N ASN A 392 -11.22 -41.48 -7.05
CA ASN A 392 -10.67 -41.28 -5.70
C ASN A 392 -10.23 -39.84 -5.45
N VAL A 393 -11.00 -38.87 -5.95
CA VAL A 393 -10.65 -37.45 -5.91
C VAL A 393 -10.86 -36.88 -4.51
N SER A 394 -9.80 -36.35 -3.92
CA SER A 394 -9.86 -35.60 -2.66
C SER A 394 -9.30 -34.20 -2.82
N LEU A 395 -9.90 -33.23 -2.13
CA LEU A 395 -9.42 -31.85 -2.07
C LEU A 395 -9.32 -31.40 -0.62
N LYS A 396 -8.13 -30.95 -0.23
CA LYS A 396 -7.87 -30.24 1.01
C LYS A 396 -7.52 -28.78 0.70
N LEU A 397 -8.26 -27.85 1.31
CA LEU A 397 -8.03 -26.41 1.20
C LEU A 397 -7.84 -25.84 2.60
N SER A 398 -6.74 -25.10 2.82
CA SER A 398 -6.43 -24.45 4.11
C SER A 398 -6.57 -25.39 5.32
N GLY A 399 -6.06 -26.61 5.20
CA GLY A 399 -6.10 -27.63 6.26
C GLY A 399 -7.42 -28.39 6.42
N ARG A 400 -8.49 -27.98 5.71
CA ARG A 400 -9.80 -28.65 5.76
C ARG A 400 -10.03 -29.53 4.54
N THR A 401 -10.58 -30.71 4.74
CA THR A 401 -10.98 -31.60 3.63
C THR A 401 -12.35 -31.16 3.12
N ILE A 402 -12.42 -30.73 1.87
CA ILE A 402 -13.65 -30.23 1.21
C ILE A 402 -14.36 -31.36 0.47
N VAL A 403 -13.57 -32.19 -0.22
CA VAL A 403 -14.04 -33.39 -0.94
C VAL A 403 -13.12 -34.54 -0.54
N LYS A 404 -13.68 -35.72 -0.30
CA LYS A 404 -12.92 -36.90 0.12
C LYS A 404 -13.33 -38.12 -0.71
N ASP A 405 -12.34 -38.76 -1.33
CA ASP A 405 -12.43 -40.04 -2.04
C ASP A 405 -13.62 -40.13 -3.02
N LEU A 406 -13.84 -39.05 -3.78
CA LEU A 406 -14.97 -38.91 -4.68
C LEU A 406 -14.73 -39.73 -5.96
N THR A 407 -15.60 -40.69 -6.22
CA THR A 407 -15.57 -41.55 -7.41
C THR A 407 -16.94 -41.62 -8.07
N PHE A 408 -17.07 -41.12 -9.30
CA PHE A 408 -18.30 -41.18 -10.11
C PHE A 408 -18.01 -40.91 -11.58
N GLU A 409 -18.96 -41.22 -12.45
CA GLU A 409 -18.88 -41.02 -13.89
C GLU A 409 -20.07 -40.20 -14.42
N ILE A 410 -19.78 -39.26 -15.33
CA ILE A 410 -20.74 -38.49 -16.10
C ILE A 410 -20.69 -38.99 -17.54
N PRO A 411 -21.72 -39.70 -18.03
CA PRO A 411 -21.76 -40.19 -19.40
C PRO A 411 -22.03 -39.05 -20.40
N GLY A 412 -21.35 -39.11 -21.55
CA GLY A 412 -21.53 -38.18 -22.66
C GLY A 412 -22.96 -38.19 -23.22
N GLY A 413 -23.39 -37.02 -23.71
CA GLY A 413 -24.73 -36.84 -24.30
C GLY A 413 -25.90 -36.93 -23.33
N LYS A 414 -25.66 -37.09 -22.02
CA LYS A 414 -26.72 -37.14 -20.99
C LYS A 414 -26.67 -35.95 -20.05
N MET A 415 -27.83 -35.60 -19.49
CA MET A 415 -27.92 -34.62 -18.42
C MET A 415 -27.71 -35.31 -17.06
N THR A 416 -26.64 -34.95 -16.35
CA THR A 416 -26.36 -35.44 -15.01
C THR A 416 -26.58 -34.33 -13.99
N ALA A 417 -27.44 -34.58 -12.99
CA ALA A 417 -27.72 -33.63 -11.92
C ALA A 417 -26.96 -34.03 -10.64
N ILE A 418 -26.21 -33.09 -10.06
CA ILE A 418 -25.53 -33.26 -8.78
C ILE A 418 -26.35 -32.54 -7.69
N ILE A 419 -26.95 -33.31 -6.78
CA ILE A 419 -27.80 -32.81 -5.70
C ILE A 419 -27.17 -33.06 -4.33
N GLY A 420 -27.48 -32.20 -3.36
CA GLY A 420 -26.99 -32.33 -1.99
C GLY A 420 -27.21 -31.05 -1.17
N GLN A 421 -26.98 -31.11 0.14
CA GLN A 421 -27.13 -29.97 1.04
C GLN A 421 -26.16 -28.82 0.69
N SER A 422 -26.48 -27.59 1.10
CA SER A 422 -25.56 -26.45 0.96
C SER A 422 -24.23 -26.77 1.67
N GLY A 423 -23.10 -26.40 1.06
CA GLY A 423 -21.77 -26.72 1.59
C GLY A 423 -21.26 -28.14 1.32
N ALA A 424 -22.03 -29.04 0.71
CA ALA A 424 -21.60 -30.41 0.37
C ALA A 424 -20.50 -30.53 -0.71
N GLY A 425 -19.89 -29.41 -1.14
CA GLY A 425 -18.81 -29.41 -2.13
C GLY A 425 -19.25 -29.40 -3.61
N LYS A 426 -20.53 -29.20 -3.92
CA LYS A 426 -21.04 -29.18 -5.31
C LYS A 426 -20.29 -28.18 -6.21
N THR A 427 -20.20 -26.92 -5.79
CA THR A 427 -19.44 -25.88 -6.50
C THR A 427 -17.96 -26.24 -6.63
N THR A 428 -17.40 -26.94 -5.63
CA THR A 428 -16.02 -27.43 -5.65
C THR A 428 -15.81 -28.48 -6.74
N ILE A 429 -16.77 -29.37 -7.00
CA ILE A 429 -16.70 -30.35 -8.09
C ILE A 429 -16.62 -29.63 -9.44
N PHE A 430 -17.43 -28.58 -9.65
CA PHE A 430 -17.34 -27.75 -10.86
C PHE A 430 -15.98 -27.05 -10.98
N ASN A 431 -15.45 -26.48 -9.89
CA ASN A 431 -14.14 -25.83 -9.89
C ASN A 431 -12.99 -26.81 -10.20
N LEU A 432 -13.10 -28.06 -9.75
CA LEU A 432 -12.15 -29.12 -10.07
C LEU A 432 -12.24 -29.51 -11.56
N LEU A 433 -13.45 -29.67 -12.09
CA LEU A 433 -13.67 -30.02 -13.50
C LEU A 433 -13.15 -28.94 -14.46
N LEU A 434 -13.35 -27.67 -14.11
CA LEU A 434 -12.85 -26.52 -14.86
C LEU A 434 -11.35 -26.26 -14.67
N ARG A 435 -10.67 -27.12 -13.89
CA ARG A 435 -9.24 -26.98 -13.53
C ARG A 435 -8.91 -25.61 -12.92
N LEU A 436 -9.88 -24.99 -12.25
CA LEU A 436 -9.70 -23.76 -11.50
C LEU A 436 -8.99 -24.02 -10.16
N ILE A 437 -9.17 -25.24 -9.65
CA ILE A 437 -8.50 -25.81 -8.49
C ILE A 437 -8.03 -27.22 -8.89
N SER A 438 -6.85 -27.64 -8.45
CA SER A 438 -6.36 -29.01 -8.66
C SER A 438 -6.68 -29.89 -7.44
N PRO A 439 -6.99 -31.18 -7.64
CA PRO A 439 -7.20 -32.10 -6.53
C PRO A 439 -5.91 -32.30 -5.73
N THR A 440 -6.05 -32.65 -4.45
CA THR A 440 -4.92 -33.02 -3.59
C THR A 440 -4.49 -34.48 -3.82
N SER A 441 -5.43 -35.34 -4.20
CA SER A 441 -5.18 -36.72 -4.63
C SER A 441 -6.33 -37.21 -5.52
N GLY A 442 -6.11 -38.33 -6.21
CA GLY A 442 -7.03 -38.87 -7.21
C GLY A 442 -6.86 -38.22 -8.58
N THR A 443 -7.62 -38.70 -9.57
CA THR A 443 -7.51 -38.22 -10.96
C THR A 443 -8.90 -37.93 -11.51
N ILE A 444 -9.01 -36.86 -12.30
CA ILE A 444 -10.19 -36.57 -13.10
C ILE A 444 -9.82 -36.87 -14.55
N TRP A 445 -10.70 -37.57 -15.26
CA TRP A 445 -10.51 -37.98 -16.65
C TRP A 445 -11.59 -37.38 -17.51
N ILE A 446 -11.22 -36.89 -18.69
CA ILE A 446 -12.16 -36.62 -19.79
C ILE A 446 -11.82 -37.64 -20.88
N ASN A 447 -12.79 -38.49 -21.21
CA ASN A 447 -12.61 -39.71 -21.99
C ASN A 447 -11.50 -40.58 -21.36
N ASP A 448 -10.40 -40.78 -22.08
CA ASP A 448 -9.22 -41.55 -21.63
C ASP A 448 -8.00 -40.67 -21.31
N THR A 449 -8.20 -39.35 -21.19
CA THR A 449 -7.10 -38.41 -20.89
C THR A 449 -7.27 -37.80 -19.51
N PRO A 450 -6.25 -37.88 -18.62
CA PRO A 450 -6.27 -37.16 -17.35
C PRO A 450 -6.43 -35.66 -17.59
N LEU A 451 -7.31 -34.99 -16.84
CA LEU A 451 -7.60 -33.56 -16.92
C LEU A 451 -6.32 -32.71 -16.86
N GLU A 452 -5.35 -33.14 -16.05
CA GLU A 452 -4.06 -32.47 -15.88
C GLU A 452 -3.20 -32.47 -17.15
N LYS A 453 -3.40 -33.45 -18.05
CA LYS A 453 -2.66 -33.61 -19.30
C LYS A 453 -3.33 -32.94 -20.51
N ILE A 454 -4.54 -32.41 -20.34
CA ILE A 454 -5.27 -31.68 -21.39
C ILE A 454 -4.75 -30.25 -21.44
N ASP A 455 -4.53 -29.73 -22.65
CA ASP A 455 -4.22 -28.31 -22.87
C ASP A 455 -5.34 -27.41 -22.32
N ASN A 456 -4.99 -26.29 -21.69
CA ASN A 456 -5.99 -25.41 -21.07
C ASN A 456 -6.90 -24.75 -22.11
N ASN A 457 -6.39 -24.39 -23.29
CA ASN A 457 -7.22 -23.79 -24.33
C ASN A 457 -8.17 -24.83 -24.92
N GLN A 458 -7.70 -26.06 -25.12
CA GLN A 458 -8.55 -27.16 -25.53
C GLN A 458 -9.63 -27.45 -24.47
N LEU A 459 -9.26 -27.56 -23.19
CA LEU A 459 -10.21 -27.79 -22.09
C LEU A 459 -11.30 -26.71 -22.03
N ARG A 460 -10.92 -25.43 -22.18
CA ARG A 460 -11.85 -24.30 -22.18
C ARG A 460 -12.79 -24.29 -23.38
N ARG A 461 -12.37 -24.83 -24.53
CA ARG A 461 -13.25 -25.01 -25.70
C ARG A 461 -14.25 -26.15 -25.53
N LEU A 462 -13.91 -27.16 -24.73
CA LEU A 462 -14.77 -28.31 -24.46
C LEU A 462 -15.85 -28.03 -23.41
N LEU A 463 -15.63 -27.05 -22.51
CA LEU A 463 -16.50 -26.80 -21.37
C LEU A 463 -17.13 -25.41 -21.44
N GLY A 464 -18.46 -25.36 -21.52
CA GLY A 464 -19.27 -24.16 -21.30
C GLY A 464 -19.72 -24.05 -19.84
N VAL A 465 -19.72 -22.84 -19.27
CA VAL A 465 -20.11 -22.60 -17.87
C VAL A 465 -21.18 -21.52 -17.81
N ILE A 466 -22.25 -21.81 -17.07
CA ILE A 466 -23.24 -20.82 -16.67
C ILE A 466 -23.15 -20.68 -15.14
N PRO A 467 -22.54 -19.62 -14.62
CA PRO A 467 -22.41 -19.41 -13.18
C PRO A 467 -23.77 -19.12 -12.54
N GLN A 468 -23.90 -19.40 -11.24
CA GLN A 468 -25.09 -19.08 -10.47
C GLN A 468 -25.35 -17.56 -10.44
N ASP A 469 -24.30 -16.77 -10.22
CA ASP A 469 -24.32 -15.31 -10.26
C ASP A 469 -23.39 -14.85 -11.40
N PRO A 470 -23.91 -14.56 -12.61
CA PRO A 470 -23.08 -14.13 -13.72
C PRO A 470 -22.48 -12.75 -13.46
N PHE A 471 -21.19 -12.62 -13.77
CA PHE A 471 -20.52 -11.33 -13.77
C PHE A 471 -20.75 -10.64 -15.12
N ILE A 472 -21.29 -9.43 -15.08
CA ILE A 472 -21.49 -8.58 -16.25
C ILE A 472 -20.45 -7.47 -16.18
N PHE A 473 -19.60 -7.38 -17.19
CA PHE A 473 -18.60 -6.31 -17.32
C PHE A 473 -19.30 -4.99 -17.62
N ASP A 474 -18.72 -3.89 -17.14
CA ASP A 474 -19.16 -2.51 -17.44
C ASP A 474 -18.82 -2.15 -18.89
N GLN A 475 -19.56 -2.77 -19.80
CA GLN A 475 -19.39 -2.78 -21.26
C GLN A 475 -20.77 -2.98 -21.91
N SER A 476 -20.86 -2.87 -23.23
CA SER A 476 -22.09 -3.16 -23.98
C SER A 476 -22.56 -4.60 -23.77
N LEU A 477 -23.85 -4.88 -24.03
CA LEU A 477 -24.37 -6.24 -23.98
C LEU A 477 -23.69 -7.10 -25.05
N ARG A 478 -23.42 -6.51 -26.23
CA ARG A 478 -22.65 -7.13 -27.32
C ARG A 478 -21.28 -7.60 -26.84
N GLU A 479 -20.52 -6.71 -26.19
CA GLU A 479 -19.18 -7.05 -25.69
C GLU A 479 -19.26 -8.14 -24.61
N ASN A 480 -20.24 -8.08 -23.71
CA ASN A 480 -20.48 -9.11 -22.70
C ASN A 480 -20.81 -10.49 -23.30
N LEU A 481 -21.59 -10.53 -24.39
CA LEU A 481 -21.91 -11.77 -25.11
C LEU A 481 -20.71 -12.33 -25.88
N LEU A 482 -19.73 -11.49 -26.23
CA LEU A 482 -18.55 -11.84 -27.03
C LEU A 482 -17.27 -11.99 -26.19
N VAL A 483 -17.36 -12.00 -24.84
CA VAL A 483 -16.20 -12.09 -23.94
C VAL A 483 -15.29 -13.30 -24.25
N ALA A 484 -15.86 -14.42 -24.70
CA ALA A 484 -15.12 -15.63 -25.02
C ALA A 484 -14.55 -15.65 -26.46
N ASP A 485 -15.12 -14.84 -27.37
CA ASP A 485 -14.70 -14.73 -28.75
C ASP A 485 -14.95 -13.31 -29.28
N PHE A 486 -13.91 -12.47 -29.19
CA PHE A 486 -13.96 -11.07 -29.61
C PHE A 486 -14.09 -10.90 -31.13
N ASN A 487 -14.00 -11.98 -31.90
CA ASN A 487 -13.99 -11.92 -33.36
C ASN A 487 -15.08 -12.83 -33.93
N PRO A 488 -16.37 -12.43 -33.82
CA PRO A 488 -17.45 -13.26 -34.29
C PRO A 488 -17.33 -13.46 -35.80
N THR A 489 -17.19 -14.72 -36.21
CA THR A 489 -17.56 -15.14 -37.55
C THR A 489 -19.07 -14.92 -37.73
N ALA A 490 -19.43 -13.71 -38.19
CA ALA A 490 -20.76 -13.22 -38.60
C ALA A 490 -21.79 -12.87 -37.51
N ASP A 491 -22.34 -11.64 -37.58
CA ASP A 491 -23.46 -11.13 -36.77
C ASP A 491 -24.70 -12.05 -36.76
N GLY A 492 -24.82 -12.96 -37.74
CA GLY A 492 -25.86 -13.99 -37.79
C GLY A 492 -25.83 -15.00 -36.64
N GLN A 493 -24.64 -15.34 -36.11
CA GLN A 493 -24.54 -16.24 -34.96
C GLN A 493 -25.02 -15.57 -33.67
N LEU A 494 -24.71 -14.29 -33.49
CA LEU A 494 -25.11 -13.51 -32.32
C LEU A 494 -26.63 -13.35 -32.23
N ASN A 495 -27.29 -13.05 -33.36
CA ASN A 495 -28.75 -13.00 -33.42
C ASN A 495 -29.42 -14.32 -33.05
N ARG A 496 -28.82 -15.45 -33.46
CA ARG A 496 -29.32 -16.78 -33.08
C ARG A 496 -29.17 -17.02 -31.58
N VAL A 497 -28.04 -16.63 -30.98
CA VAL A 497 -27.83 -16.72 -29.53
C VAL A 497 -28.84 -15.86 -28.77
N ILE A 498 -29.08 -14.62 -29.22
CA ILE A 498 -30.08 -13.71 -28.64
C ILE A 498 -31.48 -14.33 -28.65
N GLN A 499 -31.87 -14.95 -29.76
CA GLN A 499 -33.16 -15.63 -29.87
C GLN A 499 -33.25 -16.86 -28.97
N MET A 500 -32.23 -17.71 -28.96
CA MET A 500 -32.20 -18.93 -28.13
C MET A 500 -32.19 -18.61 -26.63
N ALA A 501 -31.50 -17.55 -26.23
CA ALA A 501 -31.45 -17.06 -24.86
C ALA A 501 -32.67 -16.17 -24.49
N GLN A 502 -33.60 -15.94 -25.42
CA GLN A 502 -34.80 -15.11 -25.25
C GLN A 502 -34.50 -13.66 -24.80
N LEU A 503 -33.40 -13.09 -25.29
CA LEU A 503 -32.96 -11.73 -24.92
C LEU A 503 -33.57 -10.62 -25.79
N SER A 504 -34.23 -10.95 -26.92
CA SER A 504 -34.72 -9.97 -27.90
C SER A 504 -35.60 -8.87 -27.27
N GLY A 505 -36.57 -9.24 -26.44
CA GLY A 505 -37.48 -8.26 -25.83
C GLY A 505 -36.80 -7.32 -24.82
N ILE A 506 -35.72 -7.77 -24.19
CA ILE A 506 -34.92 -6.93 -23.29
C ILE A 506 -34.09 -5.93 -24.09
N ILE A 507 -33.52 -6.35 -25.22
CA ILE A 507 -32.71 -5.51 -26.09
C ILE A 507 -33.57 -4.41 -26.73
N GLU A 508 -34.74 -4.77 -27.25
CA GLU A 508 -35.67 -3.83 -27.91
C GLU A 508 -36.20 -2.74 -26.98
N THR A 509 -36.27 -3.00 -25.67
CA THR A 509 -36.82 -2.06 -24.67
C THR A 509 -35.78 -1.17 -24.02
N ARG A 510 -34.49 -1.33 -24.35
CA ARG A 510 -33.38 -0.60 -23.71
C ARG A 510 -32.80 0.43 -24.67
N ASP A 511 -32.62 1.65 -24.17
CA ASP A 511 -31.93 2.71 -24.89
C ASP A 511 -30.48 2.29 -25.19
N GLY A 512 -30.11 2.25 -26.47
CA GLY A 512 -28.79 1.81 -26.94
C GLY A 512 -28.74 0.40 -27.53
N GLY A 513 -29.75 -0.45 -27.29
CA GLY A 513 -29.82 -1.78 -27.89
C GLY A 513 -28.73 -2.74 -27.40
N LEU A 514 -27.88 -3.21 -28.33
CA LEU A 514 -26.88 -4.27 -28.12
C LEU A 514 -25.54 -3.75 -27.60
#